data_AF-A0A0L8GDS9-F1
#
_entry.id   AF-A0A0L8GDS9-F1
#
_cell.length_a   1.000
_cell.length_b   1.000
_cell.length_c   1.000
_cell.angle_alpha   90.00
_cell.angle_beta   90.00
_cell.angle_gamma   90.00
#
_symmetry.space_group_name_H-M   'P 1'
#
loop_
_entity.id
_entity.type
_entity.pdbx_description
1 polymer ?
#
loop_
_entity_poly.entity_id
_entity_poly.type
_entity_poly.pdbx_seq_one_letter_code
_entity_poly.pdbx_strand_id
1 'polypeptide(L)'
;GGLLPNYNVNHAKQQRNIHLLNSNHFDEFFIAWEQVRKDSSRQWCALITNKKVYFLMCDKTSDHQSVDYKIDHRDIQFCMPVSKNDNCYVKFVKKNSIKAPPYIRCDSFAIAQRVSQQILYALGLHEEIQQTLTQDTMLTDYVD
;
A
#
# COMPACT_ATOMS: atom_id res chain seq x y z
N GLY A 1 6.24 28.38 -3.45
CA GLY A 1 5.07 27.64 -2.97
C GLY A 1 4.35 27.06 -4.16
N GLY A 2 4.15 25.75 -4.20
CA GLY A 2 3.38 25.10 -5.26
C GLY A 2 1.87 25.25 -5.02
N LEU A 3 1.08 25.21 -6.08
CA LEU A 3 -0.38 25.13 -5.99
C LEU A 3 -0.75 23.80 -5.33
N LEU A 4 -1.77 23.83 -4.46
CA LEU A 4 -2.36 22.60 -3.93
C LEU A 4 -2.90 21.76 -5.11
N PRO A 5 -2.68 20.44 -5.12
CA PRO A 5 -3.24 19.59 -6.15
C PRO A 5 -4.76 19.70 -6.17
N ASN A 6 -5.35 19.55 -7.35
CA ASN A 6 -6.80 19.58 -7.51
C ASN A 6 -7.45 18.57 -6.58
N TYR A 7 -8.51 19.02 -5.90
CA TYR A 7 -9.28 18.15 -5.01
C TYR A 7 -9.80 16.92 -5.76
N ASN A 8 -9.54 15.74 -5.19
CA ASN A 8 -10.05 14.48 -5.68
C ASN A 8 -10.83 13.80 -4.56
N VAL A 9 -12.14 13.62 -4.77
CA VAL A 9 -13.07 13.03 -3.79
C VAL A 9 -12.60 11.65 -3.32
N ASN A 10 -12.12 10.82 -4.24
CA ASN A 10 -11.63 9.49 -3.90
C ASN A 10 -10.35 9.60 -3.05
N HIS A 11 -9.43 10.48 -3.42
CA HIS A 11 -8.21 10.72 -2.66
C HIS A 11 -8.52 11.18 -1.24
N ALA A 12 -9.44 12.12 -1.06
CA ALA A 12 -9.91 12.58 0.24
C ALA A 12 -10.61 11.48 1.05
N LYS A 13 -11.47 10.66 0.42
CA LYS A 13 -12.12 9.50 1.06
C LYS A 13 -11.07 8.52 1.58
N GLN A 14 -10.08 8.16 0.74
CA GLN A 14 -9.05 7.21 1.15
C GLN A 14 -8.08 7.78 2.18
N GLN A 15 -7.74 9.07 2.10
CA GLN A 15 -6.94 9.73 3.12
C GLN A 15 -7.64 9.71 4.49
N ARG A 16 -8.96 9.93 4.53
CA ARG A 16 -9.75 9.77 5.76
C ARG A 16 -9.74 8.33 6.28
N ASN A 17 -9.87 7.35 5.39
CA ASN A 17 -9.82 5.93 5.78
C ASN A 17 -8.48 5.56 6.41
N ILE A 18 -7.35 6.02 5.84
CA ILE A 18 -6.01 5.80 6.40
C ILE A 18 -5.91 6.37 7.81
N HIS A 19 -6.41 7.59 8.01
CA HIS A 19 -6.37 8.23 9.33
C HIS A 19 -7.06 7.38 10.41
N LEU A 20 -8.24 6.82 10.08
CA LEU A 20 -8.95 5.89 10.96
C LEU A 20 -8.17 4.58 11.18
N LEU A 21 -7.58 4.02 10.13
CA LEU A 21 -6.78 2.79 10.20
C LEU A 21 -5.45 2.96 10.95
N ASN A 22 -4.93 4.18 11.03
CA ASN A 22 -3.65 4.52 11.65
C ASN A 22 -3.82 5.16 13.04
N SER A 23 -4.91 4.85 13.75
CA SER A 23 -5.20 5.35 15.11
C SER A 23 -5.12 6.88 15.20
N ASN A 24 -5.58 7.58 14.16
CA ASN A 24 -5.56 9.04 14.04
C ASN A 24 -4.16 9.68 14.00
N HIS A 25 -3.11 8.93 13.64
CA HIS A 25 -1.81 9.53 13.33
C HIS A 25 -1.79 10.05 11.88
N PHE A 26 -1.18 11.23 11.68
CA PHE A 26 -1.09 11.93 10.39
C PHE A 26 0.22 11.66 9.63
N ASP A 27 1.01 10.70 10.08
CA ASP A 27 2.32 10.36 9.53
C ASP A 27 2.24 9.42 8.31
N GLU A 28 1.04 9.11 7.84
CA GLU A 28 0.75 8.21 6.73
C GLU A 28 -0.21 8.86 5.73
N PHE A 29 0.15 8.84 4.45
CA PHE A 29 -0.62 9.47 3.37
C PHE A 29 -0.94 8.49 2.23
N PHE A 30 -2.07 8.75 1.58
CA PHE A 30 -2.62 7.94 0.51
C PHE A 30 -1.81 8.08 -0.79
N ILE A 31 -1.48 6.95 -1.40
CA ILE A 31 -0.82 6.87 -2.70
C ILE A 31 -1.77 6.32 -3.76
N ALA A 32 -2.30 5.10 -3.55
CA ALA A 32 -3.10 4.41 -4.55
C ALA A 32 -4.16 3.48 -3.96
N TRP A 33 -5.26 3.30 -4.69
CA TRP A 33 -6.34 2.37 -4.39
C TRP A 33 -6.55 1.44 -5.59
N GLU A 34 -6.29 0.15 -5.40
CA GLU A 34 -6.38 -0.84 -6.48
C GLU A 34 -7.29 -1.99 -6.11
N GLN A 35 -8.29 -2.29 -6.95
CA GLN A 35 -9.06 -3.52 -6.78
C GLN A 35 -8.18 -4.73 -7.11
N VAL A 36 -8.03 -5.65 -6.16
CA VAL A 36 -7.27 -6.90 -6.38
C VAL A 36 -8.18 -8.03 -6.85
N ARG A 37 -9.36 -8.16 -6.25
CA ARG A 37 -10.29 -9.27 -6.50
C ARG A 37 -11.72 -8.82 -6.28
N LYS A 38 -12.68 -9.38 -7.00
CA LYS A 38 -14.11 -9.26 -6.66
C LYS A 38 -14.83 -10.60 -6.81
N ASP A 39 -15.87 -10.80 -6.01
CA ASP A 39 -16.88 -11.83 -6.25
C ASP A 39 -18.28 -11.20 -6.31
N SER A 40 -19.34 -11.97 -6.12
CA SER A 40 -20.72 -11.47 -6.21
C SER A 40 -21.08 -10.46 -5.11
N SER A 41 -20.55 -10.61 -3.88
CA SER A 41 -20.94 -9.80 -2.71
C SER A 41 -19.80 -8.97 -2.13
N ARG A 42 -18.55 -9.32 -2.43
CA ARG A 42 -17.36 -8.73 -1.84
C ARG A 42 -16.38 -8.25 -2.90
N GLN A 43 -15.58 -7.28 -2.49
CA GLN A 43 -14.46 -6.78 -3.25
C GLN A 43 -13.25 -6.64 -2.33
N TRP A 44 -12.09 -7.08 -2.80
CA TRP A 44 -10.83 -6.85 -2.13
C TRP A 44 -10.07 -5.75 -2.85
N CYS A 45 -9.51 -4.84 -2.07
CA CYS A 45 -8.74 -3.71 -2.57
C CYS A 45 -7.42 -3.59 -1.81
N ALA A 46 -6.36 -3.17 -2.51
CA ALA A 46 -5.12 -2.70 -1.93
C ALA A 46 -5.22 -1.19 -1.73
N LEU A 47 -5.23 -0.75 -0.48
CA LEU A 47 -5.00 0.64 -0.08
C LEU A 47 -3.51 0.80 0.20
N ILE A 48 -2.84 1.53 -0.68
CA ILE A 48 -1.38 1.71 -0.69
C ILE A 48 -1.08 3.10 -0.17
N THR A 49 -0.20 3.17 0.82
CA THR A 49 0.25 4.41 1.46
C THR A 49 1.77 4.54 1.33
N ASN A 50 2.32 5.65 1.83
CA ASN A 50 3.77 5.83 1.94
C ASN A 50 4.44 4.98 3.05
N LYS A 51 3.68 4.24 3.86
CA LYS A 51 4.23 3.41 4.95
C LYS A 51 3.81 1.96 4.90
N LYS A 52 2.60 1.65 4.41
CA LYS A 52 2.02 0.31 4.48
C LYS A 52 1.18 0.02 3.24
N VAL A 53 0.89 -1.26 3.06
CA VAL A 53 -0.15 -1.73 2.15
C VAL A 53 -1.21 -2.45 2.99
N TYR A 54 -2.44 -1.97 2.91
CA TYR A 54 -3.60 -2.59 3.52
C TYR A 54 -4.41 -3.32 2.45
N PHE A 55 -4.71 -4.59 2.67
CA PHE A 55 -5.65 -5.35 1.88
C PHE A 55 -6.98 -5.36 2.61
N LEU A 56 -7.93 -4.63 2.05
CA LEU A 56 -9.24 -4.41 2.62
C LEU A 56 -10.27 -5.27 1.91
N MET A 57 -11.16 -5.89 2.67
CA MET A 57 -12.40 -6.43 2.16
C MET A 57 -13.48 -5.36 2.29
N CYS A 58 -14.13 -5.05 1.18
CA CYS A 58 -15.23 -4.11 1.06
C CYS A 58 -16.50 -4.90 0.71
N ASP A 59 -17.54 -4.70 1.49
CA ASP A 59 -18.88 -5.17 1.13
C ASP A 59 -19.43 -4.30 0.00
N LYS A 60 -20.10 -4.89 -1.00
CA LYS A 60 -20.72 -4.14 -2.08
C LYS A 60 -22.06 -3.51 -1.68
N THR A 61 -22.65 -4.02 -0.60
CA THR A 61 -23.98 -3.64 -0.12
C THR A 61 -23.94 -2.69 1.07
N SER A 62 -22.75 -2.48 1.66
CA SER A 62 -22.53 -1.54 2.76
C SER A 62 -21.21 -0.80 2.57
N ASP A 63 -21.07 0.40 3.16
CA ASP A 63 -19.79 1.13 3.18
C ASP A 63 -18.76 0.50 4.15
N HIS A 64 -19.02 -0.71 4.64
CA HIS A 64 -18.16 -1.38 5.61
C HIS A 64 -16.87 -1.90 4.94
N GLN A 65 -15.73 -1.57 5.56
CA GLN A 65 -14.40 -2.03 5.15
C GLN A 65 -13.70 -2.70 6.33
N SER A 66 -13.15 -3.90 6.13
CA SER A 66 -12.32 -4.59 7.11
C SER A 66 -10.93 -4.87 6.57
N VAL A 67 -9.92 -4.80 7.44
CA VAL A 67 -8.54 -5.16 7.08
C VAL A 67 -8.38 -6.68 7.15
N ASP A 68 -8.20 -7.32 6.00
CA ASP A 68 -7.91 -8.76 5.92
C ASP A 68 -6.41 -9.03 6.11
N TYR A 69 -5.57 -8.14 5.59
CA TYR A 69 -4.12 -8.23 5.71
C TYR A 69 -3.48 -6.84 5.66
N LYS A 70 -2.33 -6.67 6.33
CA LYS A 70 -1.50 -5.48 6.20
C LYS A 70 -0.03 -5.84 6.22
N ILE A 71 0.79 -5.05 5.53
CA ILE A 71 2.24 -5.21 5.49
C ILE A 71 2.89 -3.83 5.48
N ASP A 72 3.91 -3.65 6.32
CA ASP A 72 4.69 -2.41 6.41
C ASP A 72 5.77 -2.40 5.32
N HIS A 73 6.02 -1.25 4.69
CA HIS A 73 7.06 -1.12 3.67
C HIS A 73 8.44 -1.47 4.21
N ARG A 74 8.69 -1.24 5.50
CA ARG A 74 9.94 -1.65 6.17
C ARG A 74 10.16 -3.16 6.14
N ASP A 75 9.08 -3.94 6.07
CA ASP A 75 9.14 -5.40 6.01
C ASP A 75 9.23 -5.94 4.59
N ILE A 76 9.03 -5.12 3.54
CA ILE A 76 8.98 -5.58 2.14
C ILE A 76 10.35 -5.39 1.50
N GLN A 77 10.94 -6.48 1.01
CA GLN A 77 12.12 -6.42 0.17
C GLN A 77 11.75 -6.07 -1.28
N PHE A 78 10.75 -6.75 -1.84
CA PHE A 78 10.12 -6.43 -3.13
C PHE A 78 8.81 -7.19 -3.30
N CYS A 79 8.06 -6.91 -4.36
CA CYS A 79 6.91 -7.70 -4.77
C CYS A 79 6.90 -7.93 -6.29
N MET A 80 6.23 -8.99 -6.74
CA MET A 80 6.12 -9.32 -8.16
C MET A 80 4.80 -10.03 -8.50
N PRO A 81 4.26 -9.82 -9.71
CA PRO A 81 3.12 -10.58 -10.18
C PRO A 81 3.55 -12.01 -10.54
N VAL A 82 2.76 -13.00 -10.16
CA VAL A 82 3.01 -14.42 -10.47
C VAL A 82 1.72 -15.13 -10.87
N SER A 83 1.83 -16.12 -11.73
CA SER A 83 0.74 -17.04 -12.07
C SER A 83 1.04 -18.43 -11.51
N LYS A 84 0.08 -19.04 -10.82
CA LYS A 84 0.20 -20.38 -10.25
C LYS A 84 -1.15 -21.08 -10.30
N ASN A 85 -1.19 -22.28 -10.89
CA ASN A 85 -2.40 -23.12 -10.98
C ASN A 85 -3.62 -22.30 -11.47
N ASP A 86 -3.49 -21.66 -12.63
CA ASP A 86 -4.50 -20.80 -13.28
C ASP A 86 -4.96 -19.57 -12.49
N ASN A 87 -4.33 -19.29 -11.35
CA ASN A 87 -4.61 -18.14 -10.52
C ASN A 87 -3.47 -17.13 -10.59
N CYS A 88 -3.83 -15.84 -10.51
CA CYS A 88 -2.88 -14.74 -10.51
C CYS A 88 -2.69 -14.21 -9.10
N TYR A 89 -1.46 -13.84 -8.74
CA TYR A 89 -1.12 -13.35 -7.41
C TYR A 89 -0.10 -12.22 -7.46
N VAL A 90 -0.08 -11.40 -6.41
CA VAL A 90 1.10 -10.60 -6.03
C VAL A 90 1.85 -11.38 -4.96
N LYS A 91 3.08 -11.77 -5.27
CA LYS A 91 4.01 -12.42 -4.33
C LYS A 91 4.86 -11.37 -3.65
N PHE A 92 4.91 -11.40 -2.32
CA PHE A 92 5.77 -10.53 -1.53
C PHE A 92 7.02 -11.27 -1.08
N VAL A 93 8.17 -10.61 -1.12
CA VAL A 93 9.38 -11.07 -0.46
C VAL A 93 9.64 -10.15 0.72
N LYS A 94 9.72 -10.71 1.92
CA LYS A 94 9.93 -9.94 3.15
C LYS A 94 11.40 -9.82 3.50
N LYS A 95 11.82 -8.66 4.00
CA LYS A 95 13.17 -8.49 4.56
C LYS A 95 13.32 -9.43 5.77
N ASN A 96 14.45 -10.12 5.85
CA ASN A 96 14.85 -10.94 7.00
C ASN A 96 13.82 -11.99 7.48
N SER A 97 12.98 -12.53 6.58
CA SER A 97 11.98 -13.53 6.94
C SER A 97 12.25 -14.88 6.29
N ILE A 98 12.30 -15.93 7.10
CA ILE A 98 12.42 -17.34 6.66
C ILE A 98 11.02 -17.93 6.37
N LYS A 99 9.95 -17.22 6.75
CA LYS A 99 8.57 -17.66 6.53
C LYS A 99 8.22 -17.64 5.05
N ALA A 100 7.27 -18.49 4.68
CA ALA A 100 6.76 -18.54 3.31
C ALA A 100 6.28 -17.15 2.85
N PRO A 101 6.62 -16.74 1.61
CA PRO A 101 6.23 -15.44 1.09
C PRO A 101 4.70 -15.31 1.03
N PRO A 102 4.11 -14.18 1.45
CA PRO A 102 2.68 -13.97 1.30
C PRO A 102 2.29 -13.83 -0.17
N TYR A 103 1.14 -14.41 -0.53
CA TYR A 103 0.53 -14.31 -1.85
C TYR A 103 -0.84 -13.65 -1.73
N ILE A 104 -1.07 -12.58 -2.49
CA ILE A 104 -2.37 -11.92 -2.58
C ILE A 104 -3.01 -12.28 -3.91
N ARG A 105 -4.13 -13.00 -3.88
CA ARG A 105 -4.84 -13.44 -5.09
C ARG A 105 -5.44 -12.23 -5.80
N CYS A 106 -5.29 -12.22 -7.13
CA CYS A 106 -5.86 -11.23 -8.03
C CYS A 106 -6.77 -11.90 -9.07
N ASP A 107 -7.75 -11.15 -9.60
CA ASP A 107 -8.66 -11.65 -10.64
C ASP A 107 -7.95 -11.92 -11.98
N SER A 108 -6.89 -11.17 -12.27
CA SER A 108 -6.10 -11.32 -13.50
C SER A 108 -4.64 -10.94 -13.30
N PHE A 109 -3.79 -11.38 -14.24
CA PHE A 109 -2.38 -11.05 -14.22
C PHE A 109 -2.14 -9.55 -14.44
N ALA A 110 -2.96 -8.90 -15.27
CA ALA A 110 -2.91 -7.46 -15.49
C ALA A 110 -3.19 -6.67 -14.19
N ILE A 111 -4.14 -7.14 -13.37
CA ILE A 111 -4.40 -6.56 -12.05
C ILE A 111 -3.20 -6.79 -11.13
N ALA A 112 -2.67 -8.01 -11.06
CA ALA A 112 -1.48 -8.31 -10.25
C ALA A 112 -0.29 -7.42 -10.63
N GLN A 113 -0.06 -7.21 -11.94
CA GLN A 113 0.99 -6.34 -12.44
C GLN A 113 0.77 -4.89 -12.01
N ARG A 114 -0.42 -4.34 -12.22
CA ARG A 114 -0.73 -2.96 -11.82
C ARG A 114 -0.57 -2.74 -10.31
N VAL A 115 -1.12 -3.64 -9.50
CA VAL A 115 -1.00 -3.59 -8.04
C VAL A 115 0.47 -3.65 -7.62
N SER A 116 1.26 -4.55 -8.21
CA SER A 116 2.69 -4.65 -7.90
C SER A 116 3.46 -3.38 -8.27
N GLN A 117 3.14 -2.73 -9.40
CA GLN A 117 3.77 -1.49 -9.82
C GLN A 117 3.46 -0.34 -8.85
N GLN A 118 2.21 -0.20 -8.42
CA GLN A 118 1.82 0.82 -7.43
C GLN A 118 2.52 0.60 -6.08
N ILE A 119 2.67 -0.66 -5.66
CA ILE A 119 3.39 -0.99 -4.42
C ILE A 119 4.88 -0.69 -4.56
N LEU A 120 5.52 -1.08 -5.67
CA LEU A 120 6.93 -0.78 -5.92
C LEU A 120 7.21 0.72 -6.00
N TYR A 121 6.30 1.48 -6.61
CA TYR A 121 6.36 2.94 -6.61
C TYR A 121 6.31 3.50 -5.17
N ALA A 122 5.35 3.04 -4.36
CA ALA A 122 5.25 3.44 -2.96
C ALA A 122 6.48 3.04 -2.12
N LEU A 123 7.10 1.89 -2.43
CA LEU A 123 8.35 1.45 -1.79
C LEU A 123 9.52 2.37 -2.13
N GLY A 124 9.67 2.75 -3.40
CA GLY A 124 10.69 3.72 -3.81
C GLY A 124 10.52 5.05 -3.10
N LEU A 125 9.29 5.58 -3.06
CA LEU A 125 8.97 6.80 -2.30
C LEU A 125 9.28 6.66 -0.81
N HIS A 126 8.96 5.52 -0.20
CA HIS A 126 9.26 5.26 1.20
C HIS A 126 10.77 5.32 1.47
N GLU A 127 11.58 4.70 0.61
CA GLU A 127 13.04 4.71 0.71
C GLU A 127 13.63 6.12 0.50
N GLU A 128 13.14 6.87 -0.49
CA GLU A 128 13.53 8.26 -0.72
C GLU A 128 13.25 9.13 0.52
N ILE A 129 12.04 9.04 1.09
CA ILE A 129 11.66 9.81 2.29
C ILE A 129 12.58 9.45 3.47
N GLN A 130 12.89 8.16 3.69
CA GLN A 130 13.79 7.77 4.78
C GLN A 130 15.21 8.32 4.58
N GLN A 131 15.71 8.35 3.34
CA GLN A 131 17.02 8.92 3.03
C GLN A 131 17.07 10.43 3.27
N THR A 132 16.06 11.18 2.83
CA THR A 132 15.97 12.63 3.06
C THR A 132 15.88 12.96 4.55
N LEU A 133 15.02 12.27 5.30
CA LEU A 133 14.90 12.48 6.76
C LEU A 133 16.20 12.20 7.51
N THR A 134 16.94 11.17 7.09
CA THR A 134 18.26 10.85 7.66
C THR A 134 19.26 11.96 7.38
N GLN A 135 19.29 12.50 6.15
CA GLN A 135 20.18 13.61 5.80
C GLN A 135 19.87 14.87 6.61
N ASP A 136 18.59 15.22 6.79
CA ASP A 136 18.19 16.39 7.56
C ASP A 136 18.61 16.28 9.04
N THR A 137 18.51 15.07 9.62
CA THR A 137 18.91 14.82 11.02
C THR A 137 20.43 14.89 11.18
N MET A 138 21.19 14.32 10.23
CA MET A 138 22.65 14.43 10.24
C MET A 138 23.11 15.89 10.10
N LEU A 139 22.41 16.72 9.31
CA LEU A 139 22.74 18.14 9.17
C LEU A 139 22.44 18.95 10.44
N THR A 140 21.43 18.60 11.23
CA THR A 140 21.16 19.27 12.51
C THR A 140 22.17 18.92 13.59
N ASP A 141 22.75 17.72 13.57
CA ASP A 141 23.76 17.28 14.55
C ASP A 141 25.16 17.90 14.33
N TYR A 142 25.37 18.61 13.22
CA TYR A 142 26.60 19.39 12.94
C TYR A 142 26.47 20.88 13.28
N VAL A 143 25.35 21.29 13.87
CA VAL A 143 25.10 22.68 14.30
C VAL A 143 24.88 22.71 15.82
N ASP A 144 25.85 22.22 16.58
CA ASP A 144 25.99 22.46 18.03
C ASP A 144 27.48 22.64 18.38
#